data_AF-A0A965P942-F1
#
_entry.id   AF-A0A965P942-F1
#
_cell.length_a   1.000
_cell.length_b   1.000
_cell.length_c   1.000
_cell.angle_alpha   90.00
_cell.angle_beta   90.00
_cell.angle_gamma   90.00
#
_symmetry.space_group_name_H-M   'P 1'
#
loop_
_entity.id
_entity.type
_entity.pdbx_description
1 polymer ?
#
loop_
_entity_poly.entity_id
_entity_poly.type
_entity_poly.pdbx_seq_one_letter_code
_entity_poly.pdbx_strand_id
1 'polypeptide(L)'
;MPYRSFVSNEVLYASLVQSYLQDQVVVQCTSGTRPSAPPTGMVINESDSGQIKTYNGTSWITVSDVTGWTSFTPTLTASTTNPSYGSSPTRAGRYTRNGSLIIGQAQIQFGTSMGTGSGTYRFGLPVTTSVGQSGMPCGYAQLYDSSANAIANVTCVMNAGGTYMEMWYPASWPSGSLTTVTNTTPWLWASSDYLWVNFMYEVQ
;
A
#
# COMPACT_ATOMS: atom_id res chain seq x y z
N MET A 1 6.87 34.84 0.71
CA MET A 1 6.23 36.16 0.89
C MET A 1 6.49 36.61 2.32
N PRO A 2 6.86 37.89 2.56
CA PRO A 2 7.03 38.38 3.93
C PRO A 2 5.70 38.34 4.70
N TYR A 3 5.77 38.18 6.01
CA TYR A 3 4.62 38.22 6.90
C TYR A 3 3.92 39.58 6.82
N ARG A 4 2.59 39.60 6.70
CA ARG A 4 1.75 40.82 6.68
C ARG A 4 0.71 40.73 7.79
N SER A 5 0.63 41.78 8.61
CA SER A 5 -0.46 41.97 9.55
C SER A 5 -1.51 42.89 8.93
N PHE A 6 -2.76 42.43 8.90
CA PHE A 6 -3.89 43.27 8.48
C PHE A 6 -4.36 44.14 9.65
N VAL A 7 -4.74 45.39 9.39
CA VAL A 7 -5.30 46.30 10.40
C VAL A 7 -6.81 46.48 10.21
N SER A 8 -7.49 46.96 11.27
CA SER A 8 -8.94 47.22 11.21
C SER A 8 -9.28 48.19 10.07
N ASN A 9 -10.33 47.87 9.32
CA ASN A 9 -10.81 48.64 8.16
C ASN A 9 -9.86 48.69 6.96
N GLU A 10 -8.83 47.84 6.90
CA GLU A 10 -7.99 47.72 5.72
C GLU A 10 -8.77 47.09 4.55
N VAL A 11 -8.71 47.74 3.38
CA VAL A 11 -9.37 47.23 2.17
C VAL A 11 -8.59 46.03 1.62
N LEU A 12 -9.26 44.88 1.56
CA LEU A 12 -8.72 43.67 0.93
C LEU A 12 -8.82 43.78 -0.60
N TYR A 13 -7.75 44.25 -1.23
CA TYR A 13 -7.64 44.25 -2.69
C TYR A 13 -7.57 42.83 -3.25
N ALA A 14 -8.04 42.62 -4.49
CA ALA A 14 -7.98 41.34 -5.18
C ALA A 14 -6.55 40.75 -5.21
N SER A 15 -5.52 41.59 -5.34
CA SER A 15 -4.11 41.17 -5.29
C SER A 15 -3.71 40.59 -3.93
N LEU A 16 -4.27 41.10 -2.83
CA LEU A 16 -4.04 40.59 -1.47
C LEU A 16 -4.88 39.36 -1.18
N VAL A 17 -6.12 39.31 -1.68
CA VAL A 17 -6.98 38.13 -1.57
C VAL A 17 -6.34 36.96 -2.29
N GLN A 18 -5.87 37.12 -3.53
CA GLN A 18 -5.21 36.06 -4.29
C GLN A 18 -3.90 35.63 -3.60
N SER A 19 -3.01 36.57 -3.28
CA SER A 19 -1.67 36.21 -2.76
C SER A 19 -1.61 35.85 -1.27
N TYR A 20 -2.26 36.62 -0.38
CA TYR A 20 -2.14 36.40 1.07
C TYR A 20 -3.21 35.47 1.64
N LEU A 21 -4.35 35.31 0.97
CA LEU A 21 -5.44 34.48 1.47
C LEU A 21 -5.62 33.21 0.63
N GLN A 22 -5.84 33.34 -0.68
CA GLN A 22 -6.09 32.19 -1.55
C GLN A 22 -4.85 31.31 -1.73
N ASP A 23 -3.68 31.90 -1.99
CA ASP A 23 -2.43 31.14 -2.18
C ASP A 23 -1.87 30.55 -0.87
N GLN A 24 -2.32 31.03 0.30
CA GLN A 24 -1.93 30.49 1.61
C GLN A 24 -2.92 29.42 2.14
N VAL A 25 -4.15 29.40 1.64
CA VAL A 25 -5.16 28.46 2.09
C VAL A 25 -4.95 27.12 1.40
N VAL A 26 -4.80 26.07 2.19
CA VAL A 26 -4.92 24.69 1.68
C VAL A 26 -6.36 24.53 1.20
N VAL A 27 -6.55 24.46 -0.12
CA VAL A 27 -7.88 24.32 -0.72
C VAL A 27 -8.43 22.94 -0.37
N GLN A 28 -9.60 22.91 0.27
CA GLN A 28 -10.32 21.66 0.51
C GLN A 28 -11.18 21.33 -0.71
N CYS A 29 -10.98 20.14 -1.28
CA CYS A 29 -11.78 19.63 -2.39
C CYS A 29 -12.04 18.13 -2.21
N THR A 30 -12.64 17.49 -3.21
CA THR A 30 -12.69 16.03 -3.35
C THR A 30 -11.75 15.60 -4.48
N SER A 31 -11.41 14.32 -4.55
CA SER A 31 -10.56 13.75 -5.62
C SER A 31 -11.11 14.01 -7.04
N GLY A 32 -12.43 14.20 -7.17
CA GLY A 32 -13.11 14.56 -8.42
C GLY A 32 -13.32 16.06 -8.67
N THR A 33 -12.98 16.94 -7.72
CA THR A 33 -13.21 18.41 -7.81
C THR A 33 -11.93 19.23 -7.66
N ARG A 34 -10.78 18.62 -7.98
CA ARG A 34 -9.48 19.30 -7.98
C ARG A 34 -9.50 20.51 -8.94
N PRO A 35 -8.77 21.60 -8.64
CA PRO A 35 -8.57 22.69 -9.59
C PRO A 35 -8.04 22.17 -10.94
N SER A 36 -8.64 22.63 -12.04
CA SER A 36 -8.30 22.18 -13.40
C SER A 36 -7.09 22.89 -14.01
N ALA A 37 -6.67 24.03 -13.44
CA ALA A 37 -5.47 24.78 -13.83
C ALA A 37 -4.64 25.20 -12.60
N PRO A 38 -4.11 24.25 -11.81
CA PRO A 38 -3.32 24.57 -10.62
C PRO A 38 -1.92 25.09 -10.98
N PRO A 39 -1.40 26.13 -10.30
CA PRO A 39 0.02 26.48 -10.40
C PRO A 39 0.90 25.43 -9.72
N THR A 40 2.14 25.27 -10.20
CA THR A 40 3.14 24.40 -9.53
C THR A 40 3.33 24.83 -8.08
N GLY A 41 3.31 23.86 -7.16
CA GLY A 41 3.42 24.08 -5.73
C GLY A 41 2.09 24.29 -5.00
N MET A 42 0.96 24.37 -5.73
CA MET A 42 -0.36 24.45 -5.08
C MET A 42 -0.60 23.24 -4.18
N VAL A 43 -1.06 23.49 -2.95
CA VAL A 43 -1.38 22.46 -1.95
C VAL A 43 -2.90 22.35 -1.77
N ILE A 44 -3.42 21.12 -1.76
CA ILE A 44 -4.83 20.83 -1.51
C ILE A 44 -4.99 19.77 -0.42
N ASN A 45 -6.16 19.76 0.20
CA ASN A 45 -6.63 18.66 1.06
C ASN A 45 -7.86 18.01 0.42
N GLU A 46 -7.76 16.73 0.13
CA GLU A 46 -8.87 15.92 -0.38
C GLU A 46 -9.69 15.35 0.77
N SER A 47 -10.92 15.81 0.89
CA SER A 47 -11.82 15.44 1.98
C SER A 47 -12.42 14.04 1.86
N ASP A 48 -12.49 13.47 0.66
CA ASP A 48 -13.01 12.13 0.38
C ASP A 48 -11.94 11.04 0.48
N SER A 49 -10.71 11.33 0.04
CA SER A 49 -9.58 10.41 0.13
C SER A 49 -8.71 10.63 1.37
N GLY A 50 -8.87 11.77 2.05
CA GLY A 50 -8.07 12.13 3.21
C GLY A 50 -6.60 12.37 2.88
N GLN A 51 -6.31 13.04 1.76
CA GLN A 51 -4.93 13.22 1.26
C GLN A 51 -4.55 14.69 1.16
N ILE A 52 -3.36 15.03 1.65
CA ILE A 52 -2.69 16.28 1.29
C ILE A 52 -1.92 16.03 -0.01
N LYS A 53 -2.19 16.85 -1.02
CA LYS A 53 -1.51 16.77 -2.32
C LYS A 53 -0.85 18.10 -2.70
N THR A 54 0.22 18.00 -3.46
CA THR A 54 0.89 19.16 -4.08
C THR A 54 0.98 18.97 -5.58
N TYR A 55 0.66 20.00 -6.36
CA TYR A 55 0.80 19.96 -7.81
C TYR A 55 2.26 20.18 -8.22
N ASN A 56 2.85 19.25 -8.97
CA ASN A 56 4.27 19.33 -9.38
C ASN A 56 4.50 20.01 -10.74
N GLY A 57 3.45 20.59 -11.33
CA GLY A 57 3.47 21.17 -12.69
C GLY A 57 2.82 20.28 -13.75
N THR A 58 2.68 18.98 -13.49
CA THR A 58 2.07 18.00 -14.42
C THR A 58 0.97 17.18 -13.76
N SER A 59 1.15 16.81 -12.49
CA SER A 59 0.27 15.92 -11.74
C SER A 59 0.15 16.33 -10.27
N TRP A 60 -0.93 15.89 -9.63
CA TRP A 60 -1.09 15.98 -8.18
C TRP A 60 -0.34 14.84 -7.49
N ILE A 61 0.66 15.16 -6.68
CA ILE A 61 1.46 14.20 -5.93
C ILE A 61 0.95 14.14 -4.49
N THR A 62 0.75 12.93 -3.96
CA THR A 62 0.39 12.76 -2.53
C THR A 62 1.61 13.04 -1.66
N VAL A 63 1.46 14.00 -0.74
CA VAL A 63 2.47 14.33 0.26
C VAL A 63 2.23 13.51 1.53
N SER A 64 0.99 13.42 1.97
CA SER A 64 0.61 12.73 3.20
C SER A 64 -0.85 12.29 3.15
N ASP A 65 -1.16 11.17 3.82
CA ASP A 65 -2.53 10.79 4.15
C ASP A 65 -2.86 11.33 5.55
N VAL A 66 -3.84 12.24 5.66
CA VAL A 66 -4.27 12.82 6.95
C VAL A 66 -5.08 11.84 7.80
N THR A 67 -5.48 10.71 7.24
CA THR A 67 -6.22 9.64 7.92
C THR A 67 -5.32 8.68 8.71
N GLY A 68 -3.99 8.79 8.58
CA GLY A 68 -3.05 7.87 9.20
C GLY A 68 -3.02 6.50 8.50
N TRP A 69 -3.34 5.43 9.23
CA TRP A 69 -3.36 4.08 8.66
C TRP A 69 -4.63 3.86 7.82
N THR A 70 -4.46 3.63 6.52
CA THR A 70 -5.52 3.26 5.59
C THR A 70 -5.72 1.75 5.60
N SER A 71 -6.94 1.29 5.87
CA SER A 71 -7.30 -0.13 5.78
C SER A 71 -7.40 -0.60 4.34
N PHE A 72 -7.00 -1.85 4.09
CA PHE A 72 -7.20 -2.50 2.80
C PHE A 72 -7.48 -4.00 3.00
N THR A 73 -8.13 -4.62 2.01
CA THR A 73 -8.41 -6.06 2.03
C THR A 73 -7.38 -6.78 1.16
N PRO A 74 -6.36 -7.44 1.75
CA PRO A 74 -5.29 -8.09 0.99
C PRO A 74 -5.84 -9.21 0.12
N THR A 75 -5.24 -9.44 -1.05
CA THR A 75 -5.56 -10.57 -1.94
C THR A 75 -4.40 -11.57 -1.96
N LEU A 76 -4.74 -12.85 -2.15
CA LEU A 76 -3.79 -13.91 -2.48
C LEU A 76 -4.20 -14.47 -3.84
N THR A 77 -3.32 -14.33 -4.82
CA THR A 77 -3.45 -14.93 -6.15
C THR A 77 -2.36 -15.97 -6.35
N ALA A 78 -2.44 -16.74 -7.43
CA ALA A 78 -1.39 -17.65 -7.82
C ALA A 78 -1.06 -17.52 -9.31
N SER A 79 0.10 -18.00 -9.72
CA SER A 79 0.54 -17.93 -11.12
C SER A 79 -0.32 -18.74 -12.09
N THR A 80 -1.08 -19.73 -11.62
CA THR A 80 -1.87 -20.64 -12.48
C THR A 80 -3.34 -20.68 -12.11
N THR A 81 -3.69 -21.01 -10.85
CA THR A 81 -5.08 -21.00 -10.38
C THR A 81 -5.13 -20.41 -8.99
N ASN A 82 -5.90 -19.35 -8.81
CA ASN A 82 -5.99 -18.66 -7.51
C ASN A 82 -6.55 -19.59 -6.42
N PRO A 83 -6.03 -19.53 -5.20
CA PRO A 83 -6.66 -20.21 -4.07
C PRO A 83 -8.04 -19.59 -3.79
N SER A 84 -8.94 -20.40 -3.24
CA SER A 84 -10.17 -19.88 -2.64
C SER A 84 -9.95 -19.68 -1.15
N TYR A 85 -10.53 -18.63 -0.57
CA TYR A 85 -10.33 -18.33 0.84
C TYR A 85 -11.14 -19.24 1.79
N GLY A 86 -12.06 -20.05 1.26
CA GLY A 86 -13.02 -20.79 2.06
C GLY A 86 -14.12 -19.90 2.66
N SER A 87 -14.87 -20.44 3.62
CA SER A 87 -15.95 -19.76 4.35
C SER A 87 -15.40 -19.08 5.61
N SER A 88 -15.84 -17.85 5.86
CA SER A 88 -15.40 -17.01 6.99
C SER A 88 -13.87 -16.81 7.10
N PRO A 89 -13.16 -16.46 6.01
CA PRO A 89 -11.74 -16.15 6.09
C PRO A 89 -11.49 -14.82 6.82
N THR A 90 -10.30 -14.64 7.39
CA THR A 90 -9.83 -13.32 7.85
C THR A 90 -8.91 -12.72 6.80
N ARG A 91 -9.24 -11.51 6.33
CA ARG A 91 -8.42 -10.74 5.39
C ARG A 91 -8.41 -9.29 5.83
N ALA A 92 -7.34 -8.89 6.50
CA ALA A 92 -7.23 -7.56 7.08
C ALA A 92 -5.82 -7.01 6.85
N GLY A 93 -5.75 -5.81 6.30
CA GLY A 93 -4.51 -5.08 6.10
C GLY A 93 -4.65 -3.61 6.42
N ARG A 94 -3.52 -2.99 6.72
CA ARG A 94 -3.42 -1.54 6.83
C ARG A 94 -2.06 -1.06 6.34
N TYR A 95 -2.03 0.12 5.76
CA TYR A 95 -0.80 0.78 5.32
C TYR A 95 -0.85 2.28 5.61
N THR A 96 0.31 2.93 5.58
CA THR A 96 0.43 4.38 5.59
C THR A 96 1.32 4.80 4.42
N ARG A 97 1.00 5.96 3.82
CA ARG A 97 1.85 6.60 2.81
C ARG A 97 2.58 7.80 3.40
N ASN A 98 3.87 7.90 3.10
CA ASN A 98 4.68 9.09 3.39
C ASN A 98 5.42 9.49 2.11
N GLY A 99 4.91 10.49 1.39
CA GLY A 99 5.38 10.83 0.05
C GLY A 99 5.29 9.64 -0.91
N SER A 100 6.44 9.20 -1.44
CA SER A 100 6.56 8.04 -2.32
C SER A 100 6.81 6.71 -1.61
N LEU A 101 6.75 6.68 -0.27
CA LEU A 101 6.98 5.47 0.52
C LEU A 101 5.65 4.91 1.04
N ILE A 102 5.45 3.60 0.89
CA ILE A 102 4.40 2.84 1.55
C ILE A 102 5.04 1.96 2.62
N ILE A 103 4.44 1.94 3.82
CA ILE A 103 4.74 0.96 4.87
C ILE A 103 3.42 0.32 5.29
N GLY A 104 3.39 -1.01 5.38
CA GLY A 104 2.15 -1.72 5.65
C GLY A 104 2.32 -3.07 6.33
N GLN A 105 1.22 -3.56 6.86
CA GLN A 105 1.09 -4.90 7.41
C GLN A 105 -0.28 -5.49 7.04
N ALA A 106 -0.34 -6.79 6.86
CA ALA A 106 -1.58 -7.47 6.53
C ALA A 106 -1.56 -8.95 6.89
N GLN A 107 -2.75 -9.52 7.08
CA GLN A 107 -2.97 -10.93 7.36
C GLN A 107 -4.02 -11.50 6.40
N ILE A 108 -3.77 -12.74 5.97
CA ILE A 108 -4.76 -13.63 5.37
C ILE A 108 -4.77 -14.91 6.19
N GLN A 109 -5.89 -15.25 6.79
CA GLN A 109 -6.15 -16.57 7.38
C GLN A 109 -7.25 -17.24 6.57
N PHE A 110 -6.99 -18.48 6.16
CA PHE A 110 -7.96 -19.22 5.39
C PHE A 110 -9.10 -19.78 6.25
N GLY A 111 -10.29 -19.76 5.68
CA GLY A 111 -11.50 -20.31 6.27
C GLY A 111 -11.68 -21.80 6.01
N THR A 112 -12.85 -22.33 6.36
CA THR A 112 -13.22 -23.73 6.10
C THR A 112 -13.49 -23.96 4.61
N SER A 113 -13.24 -25.17 4.10
CA SER A 113 -13.50 -25.52 2.69
C SER A 113 -12.76 -24.64 1.67
N MET A 114 -11.59 -24.13 2.06
CA MET A 114 -10.67 -23.45 1.15
C MET A 114 -10.14 -24.40 0.07
N GLY A 115 -9.77 -23.83 -1.06
CA GLY A 115 -9.04 -24.51 -2.14
C GLY A 115 -7.65 -23.92 -2.26
N THR A 116 -6.63 -24.77 -2.33
CA THR A 116 -5.23 -24.32 -2.36
C THR A 116 -4.82 -23.69 -3.70
N GLY A 117 -5.61 -23.82 -4.76
CA GLY A 117 -5.21 -23.35 -6.09
C GLY A 117 -3.94 -24.04 -6.59
N SER A 118 -3.21 -23.39 -7.50
CA SER A 118 -1.96 -23.92 -8.07
C SER A 118 -0.98 -22.81 -8.50
N GLY A 119 0.31 -23.09 -8.32
CA GLY A 119 1.42 -22.22 -8.72
C GLY A 119 1.98 -21.36 -7.58
N THR A 120 2.83 -20.39 -7.92
CA THR A 120 3.47 -19.49 -6.95
C THR A 120 2.44 -18.50 -6.41
N TYR A 121 2.34 -18.42 -5.09
CA TYR A 121 1.46 -17.49 -4.40
C TYR A 121 1.98 -16.05 -4.48
N ARG A 122 1.03 -15.13 -4.70
CA ARG A 122 1.26 -13.70 -4.91
C ARG A 122 0.33 -12.91 -4.00
N PHE A 123 0.93 -12.16 -3.08
CA PHE A 123 0.20 -11.33 -2.13
C PHE A 123 -0.02 -9.94 -2.72
N GLY A 124 -1.27 -9.50 -2.81
CA GLY A 124 -1.65 -8.20 -3.38
C GLY A 124 -1.23 -7.02 -2.49
N LEU A 125 -0.68 -5.99 -3.13
CA LEU A 125 -0.29 -4.73 -2.52
C LEU A 125 -1.43 -3.71 -2.60
N PRO A 126 -1.56 -2.79 -1.62
CA PRO A 126 -2.62 -1.78 -1.61
C PRO A 126 -2.48 -0.71 -2.70
N VAL A 127 -1.24 -0.44 -3.12
CA VAL A 127 -0.91 0.56 -4.14
C VAL A 127 0.12 -0.05 -5.10
N THR A 128 -0.02 0.19 -6.40
CA THR A 128 0.94 -0.26 -7.42
C THR A 128 2.34 0.28 -7.12
N THR A 129 3.35 -0.59 -7.13
CA THR A 129 4.74 -0.17 -6.89
C THR A 129 5.37 0.45 -8.14
N SER A 130 6.34 1.35 -7.93
CA SER A 130 7.17 1.96 -8.97
C SER A 130 8.50 1.22 -9.22
N VAL A 131 8.75 0.07 -8.58
CA VAL A 131 10.05 -0.61 -8.74
C VAL A 131 10.29 -1.08 -10.17
N GLY A 132 11.48 -0.79 -10.69
CA GLY A 132 11.91 -1.19 -12.03
C GLY A 132 12.53 -2.59 -12.11
N GLN A 133 12.73 -3.27 -10.98
CA GLN A 133 13.42 -4.57 -10.92
C GLN A 133 12.63 -5.59 -10.11
N SER A 134 12.53 -6.81 -10.63
CA SER A 134 11.96 -7.96 -9.92
C SER A 134 12.95 -8.59 -8.93
N GLY A 135 12.43 -9.18 -7.86
CA GLY A 135 13.21 -9.88 -6.83
C GLY A 135 13.79 -8.96 -5.76
N MET A 136 13.44 -7.67 -5.75
CA MET A 136 13.91 -6.74 -4.74
C MET A 136 13.19 -7.02 -3.41
N PRO A 137 13.93 -7.29 -2.31
CA PRO A 137 13.32 -7.50 -0.99
C PRO A 137 12.53 -6.27 -0.55
N CYS A 138 11.31 -6.50 -0.12
CA CYS A 138 10.37 -5.45 0.26
C CYS A 138 9.70 -5.70 1.62
N GLY A 139 10.08 -6.76 2.33
CA GLY A 139 9.44 -7.14 3.56
C GLY A 139 9.70 -8.58 3.97
N TYR A 140 8.88 -9.05 4.91
CA TYR A 140 8.92 -10.41 5.41
C TYR A 140 7.51 -10.89 5.72
N ALA A 141 7.32 -12.21 5.65
CA ALA A 141 6.09 -12.84 6.08
C ALA A 141 6.36 -13.99 7.04
N GLN A 142 5.47 -14.13 8.01
CA GLN A 142 5.31 -15.35 8.81
C GLN A 142 4.18 -16.17 8.21
N LEU A 143 4.48 -17.42 7.90
CA LEU A 143 3.53 -18.44 7.48
C LEU A 143 3.30 -19.39 8.65
N TYR A 144 2.07 -19.78 8.89
CA TYR A 144 1.72 -20.72 9.95
C TYR A 144 0.83 -21.84 9.44
N ASP A 145 1.26 -23.06 9.69
CA ASP A 145 0.48 -24.29 9.52
C ASP A 145 -0.19 -24.62 10.85
N SER A 146 -1.50 -24.43 10.89
CA SER A 146 -2.30 -24.72 12.07
C SER A 146 -2.44 -26.21 12.35
N SER A 147 -2.38 -27.04 11.30
CA SER A 147 -2.54 -28.48 11.41
C SER A 147 -1.28 -29.17 11.94
N ALA A 148 -0.11 -28.65 11.59
CA ALA A 148 1.19 -29.16 12.05
C ALA A 148 1.83 -28.35 13.19
N ASN A 149 1.23 -27.22 13.58
CA ASN A 149 1.82 -26.24 14.50
C ASN A 149 3.24 -25.81 14.05
N ALA A 150 3.38 -25.48 12.77
CA ALA A 150 4.66 -25.16 12.14
C ALA A 150 4.70 -23.70 11.68
N ILE A 151 5.89 -23.09 11.71
CA ILE A 151 6.14 -21.72 11.25
C ILE A 151 7.21 -21.72 10.17
N ALA A 152 7.01 -20.93 9.12
CA ALA A 152 8.05 -20.56 8.17
C ALA A 152 8.14 -19.02 8.09
N ASN A 153 9.34 -18.49 8.25
CA ASN A 153 9.63 -17.07 8.03
C ASN A 153 10.28 -16.91 6.66
N VAL A 154 9.70 -16.04 5.84
CA VAL A 154 10.06 -15.90 4.43
C VAL A 154 10.28 -14.44 4.06
N THR A 155 11.14 -14.19 3.08
CA THR A 155 11.37 -12.86 2.53
C THR A 155 10.29 -12.54 1.51
N CYS A 156 9.69 -11.35 1.62
CA CYS A 156 8.81 -10.85 0.58
C CYS A 156 9.62 -10.07 -0.44
N VAL A 157 9.36 -10.32 -1.71
CA VAL A 157 10.02 -9.62 -2.83
C VAL A 157 8.99 -9.07 -3.79
N MET A 158 9.28 -7.92 -4.39
CA MET A 158 8.42 -7.33 -5.41
C MET A 158 8.78 -7.83 -6.81
N ASN A 159 7.77 -7.80 -7.69
CA ASN A 159 8.00 -7.84 -9.13
C ASN A 159 7.97 -6.43 -9.71
N ALA A 160 8.77 -6.19 -10.75
CA ALA A 160 8.84 -4.88 -11.42
C ALA A 160 7.46 -4.42 -11.89
N GLY A 161 7.08 -3.18 -11.54
CA GLY A 161 5.78 -2.59 -11.87
C GLY A 161 4.56 -3.36 -11.37
N GLY A 162 4.73 -4.24 -10.37
CA GLY A 162 3.70 -5.14 -9.89
C GLY A 162 2.64 -4.49 -9.01
N THR A 163 1.53 -5.20 -8.83
CA THR A 163 0.51 -4.95 -7.81
C THR A 163 0.55 -6.00 -6.71
N TYR A 164 1.64 -6.78 -6.65
CA TYR A 164 1.80 -7.90 -5.75
C TYR A 164 3.27 -8.14 -5.38
N MET A 165 3.48 -8.87 -4.29
CA MET A 165 4.75 -9.43 -3.88
C MET A 165 4.70 -10.97 -3.88
N GLU A 166 5.84 -11.59 -4.09
CA GLU A 166 6.05 -13.02 -3.91
C GLU A 166 6.77 -13.28 -2.59
N MET A 167 6.71 -14.52 -2.11
CA MET A 167 7.33 -14.95 -0.86
C MET A 167 8.36 -16.02 -1.15
N TRP A 168 9.62 -15.72 -0.83
CA TRP A 168 10.78 -16.54 -1.14
C TRP A 168 11.49 -16.97 0.15
N TYR A 169 11.98 -18.20 0.17
CA TYR A 169 12.74 -18.77 1.28
C TYR A 169 13.73 -19.82 0.77
N PRO A 170 14.82 -20.12 1.50
CA PRO A 170 15.71 -21.20 1.11
C PRO A 170 15.05 -22.55 1.40
N ALA A 171 15.17 -23.52 0.47
CA ALA A 171 14.63 -24.88 0.64
C ALA A 171 15.15 -25.60 1.89
N SER A 172 16.27 -25.15 2.45
CA SER A 172 16.85 -25.60 3.71
C SER A 172 17.32 -24.38 4.48
N TRP A 173 17.03 -24.33 5.78
CA TRP A 173 17.48 -23.21 6.62
C TRP A 173 18.91 -23.44 7.12
N PRO A 174 19.77 -22.40 7.21
CA PRO A 174 19.55 -21.00 6.82
C PRO A 174 19.88 -20.71 5.34
N SER A 175 20.34 -21.71 4.59
CA SER A 175 20.79 -21.59 3.20
C SER A 175 20.34 -22.75 2.33
N GLY A 176 20.01 -22.50 1.07
CA GLY A 176 19.63 -23.53 0.11
C GLY A 176 19.16 -22.90 -1.20
N SER A 177 18.68 -23.73 -2.12
CA SER A 177 18.06 -23.24 -3.36
C SER A 177 16.87 -22.34 -3.05
N LEU A 178 16.77 -21.25 -3.80
CA LEU A 178 15.66 -20.31 -3.69
C LEU A 178 14.36 -21.03 -4.03
N THR A 179 13.42 -21.00 -3.09
CA THR A 179 12.11 -21.64 -3.20
C THR A 179 11.02 -20.60 -2.99
N THR A 180 9.93 -20.73 -3.72
CA THR A 180 8.76 -19.86 -3.58
C THR A 180 7.69 -20.55 -2.73
N VAL A 181 6.86 -19.74 -2.06
CA VAL A 181 5.63 -20.21 -1.45
C VAL A 181 4.63 -20.55 -2.54
N THR A 182 4.07 -21.76 -2.49
CA THR A 182 3.11 -22.29 -3.47
C THR A 182 1.95 -22.97 -2.75
N ASN A 183 1.07 -23.61 -3.51
CA ASN A 183 -0.02 -24.42 -2.96
C ASN A 183 0.43 -25.70 -2.22
N THR A 184 1.65 -26.18 -2.43
CA THR A 184 2.20 -27.38 -1.75
C THR A 184 3.48 -27.11 -0.95
N THR A 185 4.00 -25.88 -0.99
CA THR A 185 5.24 -25.49 -0.31
C THR A 185 5.02 -24.18 0.46
N PRO A 186 5.52 -24.04 1.70
CA PRO A 186 6.33 -25.02 2.46
C PRO A 186 5.56 -26.26 2.94
N TRP A 187 4.23 -26.21 2.93
CA TRP A 187 3.34 -27.33 3.27
C TRP A 187 2.07 -27.27 2.43
N LEU A 188 1.23 -28.28 2.59
CA LEU A 188 -0.12 -28.26 2.04
C LEU A 188 -1.00 -27.35 2.91
N TRP A 189 -1.48 -26.25 2.33
CA TRP A 189 -2.31 -25.28 3.04
C TRP A 189 -3.68 -25.84 3.42
N ALA A 190 -4.09 -25.59 4.66
CA ALA A 190 -5.34 -26.06 5.23
C ALA A 190 -6.06 -24.95 6.02
N SER A 191 -7.29 -25.25 6.44
CA SER A 191 -8.14 -24.28 7.13
C SER A 191 -7.49 -23.80 8.43
N SER A 192 -7.57 -22.50 8.70
CA SER A 192 -6.89 -21.80 9.81
C SER A 192 -5.40 -21.54 9.64
N ASP A 193 -4.80 -21.99 8.54
CA ASP A 193 -3.46 -21.52 8.18
C ASP A 193 -3.50 -20.04 7.85
N TYR A 194 -2.39 -19.35 8.12
CA TYR A 194 -2.32 -17.92 7.85
C TYR A 194 -0.97 -17.47 7.29
N LEU A 195 -1.04 -16.32 6.62
CA LEU A 195 0.08 -15.50 6.20
C LEU A 195 -0.05 -14.15 6.89
N TRP A 196 0.97 -13.75 7.64
CA TRP A 196 1.10 -12.40 8.18
C TRP A 196 2.31 -11.74 7.54
N VAL A 197 2.07 -10.65 6.81
CA VAL A 197 3.08 -9.95 6.03
C VAL A 197 3.31 -8.54 6.55
N ASN A 198 4.56 -8.10 6.58
CA ASN A 198 4.97 -6.71 6.70
C ASN A 198 5.72 -6.31 5.42
N PHE A 199 5.48 -5.09 4.94
CA PHE A 199 6.07 -4.62 3.69
C PHE A 199 6.40 -3.13 3.72
N MET A 200 7.38 -2.76 2.92
CA MET A 200 7.81 -1.40 2.66
C MET A 200 8.26 -1.28 1.20
N TYR A 201 7.76 -0.29 0.48
CA TYR A 201 8.11 -0.11 -0.93
C TYR A 201 7.83 1.30 -1.45
N GLU A 202 8.44 1.61 -2.60
CA GLU A 202 8.24 2.86 -3.31
C GLU A 202 7.05 2.81 -4.28
N VAL A 203 6.37 3.94 -4.39
CA VAL A 203 5.25 4.20 -5.30
C VAL A 203 5.51 5.48 -6.10
N GLN A 204 4.92 5.56 -7.30
CA GLN A 204 4.89 6.79 -8.10
C GLN A 204 4.00 7.87 -7.48
#